data_AF-A0A2C5WEC4-F1
#
_entry.id   AF-A0A2C5WEC4-F1
#
_cell.length_a   1.000
_cell.length_b   1.000
_cell.length_c   1.000
_cell.angle_alpha   90.00
_cell.angle_beta   90.00
_cell.angle_gamma   90.00
#
_symmetry.space_group_name_H-M   'P 1'
#
loop_
_entity.id
_entity.type
_entity.pdbx_description
1 polymer ?
#
loop_
_entity_poly.entity_id
_entity_poly.type
_entity_poly.pdbx_seq_one_letter_code
_entity_poly.pdbx_strand_id
1 'polypeptide(L)'
;MDYPKSVPSAGLVNGKFVDENPLTGTPGSLIPADWGNGVTQEILNVIKAGDLTPDEKKYDQLLQAIQSVSAKGWNLDSALPIGSLPTATVATPDGRLAITPAAVATSGGRISIPAGVLISLGQEVVAGQLGRARTFTTQVWSSPDLLPSTGYFLRAQVIAGALTFYMQRGTIYDATPDGLKGTVNGAAGGGFQSTPLDICLAWVVTAGPGSIPIVRAIYNRNRLSWTQTVNGNGVVYLPLDPHARAARLVVGNPTPHPTGITSVNFAPTGWLGGNYCFLNPTVGTSSNWDGWTTAGGAVLIFSSNVVSDTTVSTLTASFDHNELRSLWQSYQAEHTLGAANAASDELLFSMGLKSVGPADYANGIAVNFSAAVNVNFSWELIR
;
A
#
# COMPACT_ATOMS: atom_id res chain seq x y z
N MET A 1 36.91 20.81 14.42
CA MET A 1 37.95 21.19 15.41
C MET A 1 37.70 22.62 15.87
N ASP A 2 37.81 22.91 17.17
CA ASP A 2 37.80 24.29 17.74
C ASP A 2 39.24 24.78 17.97
N TYR A 3 39.46 26.07 18.22
CA TYR A 3 40.78 26.62 18.60
C TYR A 3 41.35 25.94 19.86
N PRO A 4 42.68 25.85 20.04
CA PRO A 4 43.32 25.10 21.13
C PRO A 4 43.25 25.84 22.49
N LYS A 5 42.05 26.17 22.95
CA LYS A 5 41.79 26.95 24.18
C LYS A 5 42.30 26.28 25.46
N SER A 6 42.45 24.95 25.43
CA SER A 6 42.99 24.16 26.54
C SER A 6 44.51 24.12 26.58
N VAL A 7 45.21 24.62 25.56
CA VAL A 7 46.67 24.67 25.55
C VAL A 7 47.13 25.95 26.27
N PRO A 8 47.83 25.83 27.41
CA PRO A 8 48.35 26.99 28.13
C PRO A 8 49.24 27.82 27.22
N SER A 9 49.13 29.15 27.33
CA SER A 9 49.93 30.09 26.52
C SER A 9 49.78 29.94 25.00
N ALA A 10 48.64 29.41 24.52
CA ALA A 10 48.33 29.42 23.09
C ALA A 10 48.23 30.84 22.48
N GLY A 11 48.19 31.88 23.33
CA GLY A 11 48.23 33.28 22.89
C GLY A 11 46.98 33.70 22.11
N LEU A 12 45.84 33.06 22.33
CA LEU A 12 44.58 33.38 21.66
C LEU A 12 43.99 34.68 22.23
N VAL A 13 43.55 35.59 21.36
CA VAL A 13 42.79 36.78 21.76
C VAL A 13 41.34 36.58 21.35
N ASN A 14 40.42 36.70 22.31
CA ASN A 14 38.99 36.40 22.11
C ASN A 14 38.74 35.01 21.49
N GLY A 15 39.58 34.04 21.83
CA GLY A 15 39.46 32.65 21.36
C GLY A 15 39.90 32.42 19.90
N LYS A 16 40.65 33.33 19.29
CA LYS A 16 41.20 33.20 17.93
C LYS A 16 42.71 33.41 17.90
N PHE A 17 43.36 32.88 16.86
CA PHE A 17 44.78 33.15 16.61
C PHE A 17 45.01 34.62 16.27
N VAL A 18 46.13 35.17 16.73
CA VAL A 18 46.62 36.52 16.41
C VAL A 18 48.09 36.44 15.98
N ASP A 19 48.48 37.34 15.09
CA ASP A 19 49.87 37.46 14.65
C ASP A 19 50.74 38.09 15.75
N GLU A 20 52.05 37.91 15.61
CA GLU A 20 53.03 38.65 16.40
C GLU A 20 52.87 40.16 16.16
N ASN A 21 53.02 40.95 17.22
CA ASN A 21 53.08 42.40 17.13
C ASN A 21 54.47 42.90 17.59
N PRO A 22 55.40 43.11 16.63
CA PRO A 22 56.75 43.57 16.93
C PRO A 22 56.82 44.96 17.59
N LEU A 23 55.83 45.82 17.35
CA LEU A 23 55.78 47.18 17.91
C LEU A 23 55.45 47.19 19.42
N THR A 24 54.78 46.15 19.91
CA THR A 24 54.40 46.02 21.32
C THR A 24 55.13 44.88 22.03
N GLY A 25 55.99 44.14 21.32
CA GLY A 25 56.68 42.96 21.85
C GLY A 25 55.75 41.79 22.18
N THR A 26 54.53 41.76 21.61
CA THR A 26 53.54 40.70 21.88
C THR A 26 53.78 39.53 20.94
N PRO A 27 54.09 38.31 21.46
CA PRO A 27 54.24 37.12 20.62
C PRO A 27 52.93 36.74 19.92
N GLY A 28 53.04 36.17 18.72
CA GLY A 28 51.90 35.59 18.03
C GLY A 28 51.36 34.34 18.72
N SER A 29 50.15 33.92 18.36
CA SER A 29 49.56 32.71 18.90
C SER A 29 50.35 31.46 18.51
N LEU A 30 50.50 30.54 19.46
CA LEU A 30 51.07 29.21 19.22
C LEU A 30 50.03 28.35 18.50
N ILE A 31 50.44 27.68 17.42
CA ILE A 31 49.67 26.63 16.75
C ILE A 31 50.30 25.28 17.14
N PRO A 32 49.72 24.53 18.09
CA PRO A 32 50.26 23.24 18.50
C PRO A 32 50.23 22.24 17.34
N ALA A 33 51.26 21.38 17.25
CA ALA A 33 51.36 20.36 16.20
C ALA A 33 50.13 19.43 16.18
N ASP A 34 49.66 19.00 17.35
CA ASP A 34 48.45 18.16 17.47
C ASP A 34 47.21 18.85 16.89
N TRP A 35 47.11 20.17 17.06
CA TRP A 35 46.00 20.94 16.52
C TRP A 35 46.10 21.08 14.99
N GLY A 36 47.28 21.46 14.49
CA GLY A 36 47.54 21.61 13.05
C GLY A 36 47.37 20.30 12.29
N ASN A 37 47.88 19.20 12.84
CA ASN A 37 47.68 17.85 12.32
C ASN A 37 46.21 17.44 12.38
N GLY A 38 45.50 17.74 13.46
CA GLY A 38 44.07 17.44 13.59
C GLY A 38 43.22 18.11 12.50
N VAL A 39 43.42 19.42 12.28
CA VAL A 39 42.73 20.14 11.19
C VAL A 39 43.09 19.58 9.82
N THR A 40 44.38 19.29 9.60
CA THR A 40 44.85 18.71 8.33
C THR A 40 44.22 17.32 8.10
N GLN A 41 44.15 16.48 9.13
CA GLN A 41 43.57 15.15 9.03
C GLN A 41 42.07 15.16 8.75
N GLU A 42 41.31 16.10 9.33
CA GLU A 42 39.89 16.32 9.01
C GLU A 42 39.72 16.64 7.51
N ILE A 43 40.53 17.55 6.97
CA ILE A 43 40.50 17.91 5.54
C ILE A 43 40.86 16.71 4.67
N LEU A 44 41.92 15.96 5.03
CA LEU A 44 42.32 14.75 4.30
C LEU A 44 41.24 13.66 4.32
N ASN A 45 40.52 13.51 5.44
CA ASN A 45 39.40 12.57 5.56
C ASN A 45 38.25 12.94 4.62
N VAL A 46 37.91 14.23 4.51
CA VAL A 46 36.90 14.73 3.56
C VAL A 46 37.34 14.49 2.12
N ILE A 47 38.60 14.77 1.79
CA ILE A 47 39.17 14.54 0.44
C ILE A 47 39.07 13.06 0.05
N LYS A 48 39.47 12.16 0.95
CA LYS A 48 39.37 10.71 0.74
C LYS A 48 37.92 10.24 0.60
N ALA A 49 36.99 10.76 1.40
CA ALA A 49 35.56 10.46 1.29
C ALA A 49 34.95 10.95 -0.04
N GLY A 50 35.56 11.96 -0.66
CA GLY A 50 35.26 12.39 -2.03
C GLY A 50 35.81 11.45 -3.13
N ASP A 51 36.44 10.34 -2.78
CA ASP A 51 37.27 9.45 -3.62
C ASP A 51 38.38 10.20 -4.38
N LEU A 52 38.98 11.20 -3.74
CA LEU A 52 40.15 11.91 -4.26
C LEU A 52 41.41 11.48 -3.48
N THR A 53 42.54 11.41 -4.17
CA THR A 53 43.85 11.21 -3.54
C THR A 53 44.42 12.56 -3.09
N PRO A 54 44.69 12.79 -1.79
CA PRO A 54 45.26 14.05 -1.34
C PRO A 54 46.65 14.34 -1.95
N ASP A 55 46.89 15.61 -2.25
CA ASP A 55 48.09 16.12 -2.90
C ASP A 55 48.40 17.52 -2.36
N GLU A 56 49.52 17.67 -1.67
CA GLU A 56 49.95 18.94 -1.06
C GLU A 56 50.16 20.08 -2.08
N LYS A 57 50.26 19.76 -3.38
CA LYS A 57 50.43 20.74 -4.46
C LYS A 57 49.09 21.22 -5.05
N LYS A 58 47.95 20.72 -4.57
CA LYS A 58 46.61 21.10 -5.03
C LYS A 58 45.82 21.78 -3.91
N TYR A 59 45.32 22.97 -4.20
CA TYR A 59 44.67 23.84 -3.20
C TYR A 59 43.14 23.89 -3.33
N ASP A 60 42.55 23.08 -4.20
CA ASP A 60 41.11 23.02 -4.46
C ASP A 60 40.48 21.66 -4.11
N GLN A 61 41.27 20.70 -3.60
CA GLN A 61 40.79 19.34 -3.36
C GLN A 61 39.67 19.24 -2.32
N LEU A 62 39.66 20.11 -1.30
CA LEU A 62 38.55 20.16 -0.34
C LEU A 62 37.25 20.60 -1.02
N LEU A 63 37.31 21.60 -1.90
CA LEU A 63 36.16 22.06 -2.69
C LEU A 63 35.68 20.96 -3.64
N GLN A 64 36.60 20.33 -4.38
CA GLN A 64 36.28 19.21 -5.27
C GLN A 64 35.69 18.02 -4.50
N ALA A 65 36.18 17.74 -3.29
CA ALA A 65 35.63 16.69 -2.43
C ALA A 65 34.20 17.01 -1.98
N ILE A 66 33.92 18.24 -1.54
CA ILE A 66 32.57 18.69 -1.19
C ILE A 66 31.63 18.60 -2.39
N GLN A 67 32.08 19.02 -3.57
CA GLN A 67 31.32 18.90 -4.82
C GLN A 67 31.08 17.44 -5.21
N SER A 68 32.08 16.58 -5.08
CA SER A 68 32.01 15.13 -5.35
C SER A 68 31.05 14.43 -4.39
N VAL A 69 31.16 14.66 -3.08
CA VAL A 69 30.23 14.12 -2.07
C VAL A 69 28.79 14.60 -2.34
N SER A 70 28.62 15.87 -2.71
CA SER A 70 27.32 16.43 -3.10
C SER A 70 26.75 15.78 -4.36
N ALA A 71 27.57 15.60 -5.40
CA ALA A 71 27.19 15.02 -6.69
C ALA A 71 26.97 13.49 -6.63
N LYS A 72 27.66 12.80 -5.72
CA LYS A 72 27.42 11.37 -5.38
C LYS A 72 26.11 11.12 -4.64
N GLY A 73 25.26 12.14 -4.51
CA GLY A 73 23.89 11.99 -4.00
C GLY A 73 23.79 12.01 -2.49
N TRP A 74 24.80 12.46 -1.74
CA TRP A 74 24.64 12.72 -0.30
C TRP A 74 23.68 13.90 -0.04
N ASN A 75 23.44 14.74 -1.07
CA ASN A 75 22.40 15.77 -1.12
C ASN A 75 21.11 15.32 -1.84
N LEU A 76 20.86 14.02 -2.02
CA LEU A 76 19.49 13.53 -2.20
C LEU A 76 18.83 13.45 -0.82
N ASP A 77 18.57 14.60 -0.20
CA ASP A 77 17.47 14.64 0.75
C ASP A 77 16.19 14.39 -0.06
N SER A 78 15.88 13.11 -0.30
CA SER A 78 14.64 12.66 -0.93
C SER A 78 13.42 12.92 -0.04
N ALA A 79 13.55 13.79 0.95
CA ALA A 79 12.42 14.25 1.73
C ALA A 79 11.53 15.10 0.81
N LEU A 80 10.32 14.60 0.61
CA LEU A 80 9.27 15.27 -0.11
C LEU A 80 8.33 15.92 0.89
N PRO A 81 7.54 16.93 0.47
CA PRO A 81 6.33 17.29 1.20
C PRO A 81 5.54 16.03 1.52
N ILE A 82 5.06 15.88 2.76
CA ILE A 82 4.40 14.63 3.20
C ILE A 82 3.24 14.22 2.28
N GLY A 83 2.49 15.19 1.74
CA GLY A 83 1.40 14.94 0.79
C GLY A 83 1.84 14.39 -0.58
N SER A 84 3.13 14.49 -0.92
CA SER A 84 3.71 13.97 -2.15
C SER A 84 4.39 12.61 -1.98
N LEU A 85 4.38 12.04 -0.77
CA LEU A 85 4.92 10.72 -0.53
C LEU A 85 4.02 9.63 -1.15
N PRO A 86 4.61 8.53 -1.65
CA PRO A 86 3.83 7.40 -2.13
C PRO A 86 3.00 6.78 -0.99
N THR A 87 1.90 6.13 -1.36
CA THR A 87 1.11 5.34 -0.42
C THR A 87 1.93 4.19 0.16
N ALA A 88 1.64 3.83 1.41
CA ALA A 88 2.32 2.72 2.06
C ALA A 88 1.98 1.38 1.38
N THR A 89 2.96 0.50 1.25
CA THR A 89 2.82 -0.78 0.52
C THR A 89 3.40 -1.96 1.30
N VAL A 90 2.85 -3.14 1.04
CA VAL A 90 3.37 -4.42 1.51
C VAL A 90 3.88 -5.21 0.30
N ALA A 91 5.14 -5.63 0.33
CA ALA A 91 5.79 -6.32 -0.78
C ALA A 91 5.45 -7.82 -0.83
N THR A 92 4.17 -8.14 -0.94
CA THR A 92 3.67 -9.50 -1.20
C THR A 92 2.93 -9.54 -2.54
N PRO A 93 2.80 -10.72 -3.18
CA PRO A 93 2.02 -10.85 -4.41
C PRO A 93 0.58 -10.37 -4.28
N ASP A 94 -0.03 -10.39 -3.09
CA ASP A 94 -1.39 -9.89 -2.83
C ASP A 94 -1.41 -8.51 -2.13
N GLY A 95 -0.26 -7.86 -1.93
CA GLY A 95 -0.21 -6.56 -1.24
C GLY A 95 -0.75 -6.57 0.21
N ARG A 96 -0.98 -7.74 0.81
CA ARG A 96 -1.45 -7.92 2.19
C ARG A 96 -0.35 -8.55 3.04
N LEU A 97 -0.31 -8.17 4.32
CA LEU A 97 0.58 -8.79 5.30
C LEU A 97 -0.11 -10.02 5.91
N ALA A 98 0.61 -11.13 6.01
CA ALA A 98 0.12 -12.31 6.72
C ALA A 98 0.01 -12.01 8.22
N ILE A 99 -1.14 -12.31 8.83
CA ILE A 99 -1.44 -12.04 10.24
C ILE A 99 -2.08 -13.30 10.83
N THR A 100 -1.47 -13.82 11.89
CA THR A 100 -1.93 -15.06 12.54
C THR A 100 -2.65 -14.71 13.84
N PRO A 101 -3.97 -14.93 13.94
CA PRO A 101 -4.70 -14.78 15.19
C PRO A 101 -4.55 -16.03 16.08
N ALA A 102 -4.57 -15.83 17.39
CA ALA A 102 -4.56 -16.89 18.38
C ALA A 102 -5.52 -16.57 19.53
N ALA A 103 -6.19 -17.60 20.03
CA ALA A 103 -7.01 -17.49 21.24
C ALA A 103 -6.14 -17.34 22.48
N VAL A 104 -6.63 -16.57 23.45
CA VAL A 104 -6.02 -16.40 24.78
C VAL A 104 -7.12 -16.54 25.82
N ALA A 105 -6.96 -17.46 26.77
CA ALA A 105 -8.05 -17.91 27.65
C ALA A 105 -8.76 -16.78 28.41
N THR A 106 -8.02 -15.75 28.82
CA THR A 106 -8.51 -14.65 29.67
C THR A 106 -8.74 -13.34 28.92
N SER A 107 -8.63 -13.31 27.59
CA SER A 107 -8.74 -12.09 26.80
C SER A 107 -9.40 -12.33 25.44
N GLY A 108 -9.63 -11.27 24.66
CA GLY A 108 -10.17 -11.35 23.30
C GLY A 108 -9.22 -11.99 22.28
N GLY A 109 -8.07 -12.50 22.72
CA GLY A 109 -7.04 -13.13 21.89
C GLY A 109 -5.85 -12.21 21.61
N ARG A 110 -5.05 -12.62 20.63
CA ARG A 110 -3.82 -11.95 20.19
C ARG A 110 -3.63 -12.14 18.69
N ILE A 111 -2.87 -11.25 18.07
CA ILE A 111 -2.41 -11.42 16.69
C ILE A 111 -0.89 -11.33 16.62
N SER A 112 -0.33 -12.03 15.63
CA SER A 112 1.12 -12.04 15.37
C SER A 112 1.41 -11.82 13.89
N ILE A 113 2.57 -11.25 13.59
CA ILE A 113 3.09 -11.07 12.24
C ILE A 113 4.43 -11.80 12.08
N PRO A 114 4.74 -12.29 10.87
CA PRO A 114 6.03 -12.91 10.58
C PRO A 114 7.11 -11.85 10.31
N ALA A 115 8.37 -12.26 10.47
CA ALA A 115 9.52 -11.51 9.97
C ALA A 115 9.70 -11.70 8.45
N GLY A 116 10.49 -10.82 7.82
CA GLY A 116 11.00 -11.02 6.46
C GLY A 116 10.13 -10.44 5.34
N VAL A 117 9.00 -9.81 5.65
CA VAL A 117 8.18 -9.11 4.65
C VAL A 117 8.66 -7.67 4.53
N LEU A 118 8.81 -7.13 3.33
CA LEU A 118 9.17 -5.73 3.14
C LEU A 118 7.91 -4.85 3.18
N ILE A 119 7.97 -3.77 3.96
CA ILE A 119 6.94 -2.72 4.02
C ILE A 119 7.60 -1.40 3.64
N SER A 120 7.00 -0.68 2.69
CA SER A 120 7.44 0.67 2.33
C SER A 120 6.45 1.70 2.85
N LEU A 121 6.94 2.71 3.56
CA LEU A 121 6.16 3.85 4.05
C LEU A 121 7.06 5.07 4.29
N GLY A 122 6.46 6.22 4.48
CA GLY A 122 7.12 7.48 4.81
C GLY A 122 7.63 7.52 6.25
N GLN A 123 8.87 7.99 6.39
CA GLN A 123 9.45 8.43 7.64
C GLN A 123 9.51 9.96 7.63
N GLU A 124 8.97 10.60 8.66
CA GLU A 124 9.14 12.05 8.82
C GLU A 124 10.61 12.43 9.00
N VAL A 125 11.02 13.48 8.31
CA VAL A 125 12.34 14.12 8.41
C VAL A 125 12.20 15.45 9.12
N VAL A 126 11.19 16.24 8.73
CA VAL A 126 10.76 17.45 9.43
C VAL A 126 9.29 17.26 9.80
N ALA A 127 9.00 17.23 11.10
CA ALA A 127 7.68 16.92 11.62
C ALA A 127 6.59 17.79 10.98
N GLY A 128 5.56 17.15 10.43
CA GLY A 128 4.43 17.80 9.78
C GLY A 128 4.73 18.48 8.44
N GLN A 129 5.96 18.42 7.93
CA GLN A 129 6.35 19.11 6.68
C GLN A 129 6.93 18.16 5.64
N LEU A 130 8.06 17.52 5.98
CA LEU A 130 8.85 16.75 5.05
C LEU A 130 9.01 15.31 5.55
N GLY A 131 8.89 14.35 4.65
CA GLY A 131 9.15 12.95 4.94
C GLY A 131 9.78 12.24 3.76
N ARG A 132 10.35 11.07 4.01
CA ARG A 132 11.06 10.26 3.01
C ARG A 132 10.52 8.84 3.01
N ALA A 133 10.22 8.30 1.83
CA ALA A 133 9.86 6.90 1.70
C ALA A 133 11.05 6.00 2.08
N ARG A 134 10.79 5.01 2.92
CA ARG A 134 11.75 4.01 3.38
C ARG A 134 11.14 2.63 3.25
N THR A 135 11.98 1.63 3.09
CA THR A 135 11.58 0.22 3.10
C THR A 135 12.17 -0.45 4.33
N PHE A 136 11.34 -1.16 5.07
CA PHE A 136 11.69 -1.86 6.29
C PHE A 136 11.35 -3.33 6.15
N THR A 137 12.17 -4.19 6.73
CA THR A 137 11.86 -5.61 6.86
C THR A 137 11.12 -5.85 8.16
N THR A 138 9.94 -6.48 8.09
CA THR A 138 9.19 -6.86 9.29
C THR A 138 10.05 -7.76 10.18
N GLN A 139 9.89 -7.57 11.49
CA GLN A 139 10.38 -8.48 12.50
C GLN A 139 9.20 -9.27 13.07
N VAL A 140 9.48 -10.38 13.74
CA VAL A 140 8.43 -11.09 14.47
C VAL A 140 7.86 -10.12 15.50
N TRP A 141 6.55 -9.95 15.48
CA TRP A 141 5.84 -9.10 16.43
C TRP A 141 4.52 -9.74 16.81
N SER A 142 4.09 -9.44 18.03
CA SER A 142 2.85 -9.91 18.61
C SER A 142 2.17 -8.75 19.31
N SER A 143 0.85 -8.64 19.17
CA SER A 143 0.08 -7.68 19.95
C SER A 143 0.15 -8.01 21.45
N PRO A 144 -0.13 -7.02 22.32
CA PRO A 144 -0.64 -7.30 23.65
C PRO A 144 -1.93 -8.13 23.58
N ASP A 145 -2.34 -8.67 24.73
CA ASP A 145 -3.62 -9.33 24.86
C ASP A 145 -4.75 -8.32 24.60
N LEU A 146 -5.61 -8.64 23.64
CA LEU A 146 -6.65 -7.73 23.19
C LEU A 146 -7.86 -7.79 24.12
N LEU A 147 -8.54 -6.66 24.31
CA LEU A 147 -9.80 -6.66 25.04
C LEU A 147 -10.86 -7.47 24.29
N PRO A 148 -11.73 -8.20 24.99
CA PRO A 148 -12.85 -8.90 24.36
C PRO A 148 -13.85 -7.91 23.76
N SER A 149 -14.66 -8.38 22.80
CA SER A 149 -15.77 -7.64 22.19
C SER A 149 -15.38 -6.24 21.68
N THR A 150 -14.21 -6.12 21.05
CA THR A 150 -13.61 -4.83 20.70
C THR A 150 -13.12 -4.83 19.25
N GLY A 151 -13.34 -3.70 18.56
CA GLY A 151 -12.76 -3.41 17.24
C GLY A 151 -11.38 -2.76 17.38
N TYR A 152 -10.38 -3.37 16.76
CA TYR A 152 -9.01 -2.87 16.67
C TYR A 152 -8.57 -2.75 15.22
N PHE A 153 -7.59 -1.89 14.99
CA PHE A 153 -6.83 -1.82 13.75
C PHE A 153 -5.38 -2.15 14.07
N LEU A 154 -4.83 -3.13 13.35
CA LEU A 154 -3.39 -3.38 13.33
C LEU A 154 -2.77 -2.35 12.39
N ARG A 155 -1.85 -1.57 12.92
CA ARG A 155 -1.19 -0.48 12.20
C ARG A 155 0.31 -0.54 12.38
N ALA A 156 1.04 0.14 11.50
CA ALA A 156 2.47 0.35 11.69
C ALA A 156 2.89 1.74 11.21
N GLN A 157 3.88 2.30 11.89
CA GLN A 157 4.47 3.60 11.55
C GLN A 157 5.96 3.60 11.91
N VAL A 158 6.70 4.59 11.42
CA VAL A 158 8.11 4.76 11.78
C VAL A 158 8.25 5.59 13.04
N ILE A 159 8.80 4.99 14.11
CA ILE A 159 9.10 5.65 15.39
C ILE A 159 10.59 5.47 15.65
N ALA A 160 11.30 6.57 15.94
CA ALA A 160 12.75 6.57 16.18
C ALA A 160 13.57 5.83 15.09
N GLY A 161 13.12 5.93 13.83
CA GLY A 161 13.78 5.28 12.68
C GLY A 161 13.47 3.79 12.50
N ALA A 162 12.60 3.20 13.32
CA ALA A 162 12.20 1.80 13.24
C ALA A 162 10.72 1.62 12.89
N LEU A 163 10.42 0.60 12.10
CA LEU A 163 9.04 0.17 11.85
C LEU A 163 8.44 -0.38 13.14
N THR A 164 7.39 0.28 13.64
CA THR A 164 6.73 -0.05 14.90
C THR A 164 5.28 -0.44 14.64
N PHE A 165 4.96 -1.69 14.94
CA PHE A 165 3.59 -2.21 14.89
C PHE A 165 2.84 -1.90 16.18
N TYR A 166 1.56 -1.59 16.05
CA TYR A 166 0.71 -1.28 17.18
C TYR A 166 -0.76 -1.61 16.88
N MET A 167 -1.55 -1.74 17.96
CA MET A 167 -2.99 -1.84 17.87
C MET A 167 -3.61 -0.49 18.21
N GLN A 168 -4.71 -0.13 17.57
CA GLN A 168 -5.50 1.04 17.97
C GLN A 168 -6.99 0.71 17.85
N ARG A 169 -7.79 1.06 18.86
CA ARG A 169 -9.24 0.84 18.81
C ARG A 169 -9.91 1.86 17.91
N GLY A 170 -11.03 1.51 17.30
CA GLY A 170 -11.74 2.42 16.41
C GLY A 170 -12.87 1.78 15.63
N THR A 171 -13.42 2.55 14.69
CA THR A 171 -14.46 2.14 13.74
C THR A 171 -13.96 2.29 12.31
N ILE A 172 -14.49 1.51 11.37
CA ILE A 172 -14.08 1.56 9.94
C ILE A 172 -14.39 2.90 9.23
N TYR A 173 -15.01 3.85 9.94
CA TYR A 173 -15.38 5.18 9.45
C TYR A 173 -14.61 6.30 10.16
N ASP A 174 -13.62 5.97 10.98
CA ASP A 174 -12.81 6.98 11.66
C ASP A 174 -12.10 7.88 10.64
N ALA A 175 -12.13 9.20 10.89
CA ALA A 175 -11.47 10.18 10.05
C ALA A 175 -9.94 10.05 10.13
N THR A 176 -9.25 10.36 9.03
CA THR A 176 -7.80 10.44 9.00
C THR A 176 -7.31 11.55 9.95
N PRO A 177 -6.40 11.26 10.90
CA PRO A 177 -5.84 12.28 11.79
C PRO A 177 -5.02 13.32 11.03
N ASP A 178 -4.98 14.57 11.50
CA ASP A 178 -4.20 15.66 10.88
C ASP A 178 -2.70 15.34 10.76
N GLY A 179 -2.15 14.63 11.76
CA GLY A 179 -0.76 14.17 11.75
C GLY A 179 -0.51 12.95 10.85
N LEU A 180 -1.54 12.46 10.14
CA LEU A 180 -1.53 11.27 9.28
C LEU A 180 -1.07 9.98 9.98
N LYS A 181 -1.00 9.99 11.32
CA LYS A 181 -0.51 8.90 12.15
C LYS A 181 -1.53 8.53 13.20
N GLY A 182 -1.62 7.24 13.47
CA GLY A 182 -2.46 6.74 14.54
C GLY A 182 -1.78 6.89 15.90
N THR A 183 -2.58 6.76 16.95
CA THR A 183 -2.09 6.77 18.33
C THR A 183 -1.83 5.33 18.76
N VAL A 184 -0.58 5.03 19.10
CA VAL A 184 -0.16 3.72 19.61
C VAL A 184 -1.03 3.33 20.80
N ASN A 185 -1.75 2.22 20.70
CA ASN A 185 -2.68 1.72 21.73
C ASN A 185 -3.81 2.70 22.09
N GLY A 186 -4.15 3.63 21.18
CA GLY A 186 -5.23 4.59 21.36
C GLY A 186 -6.59 3.91 21.57
N ALA A 187 -7.46 4.56 22.34
CA ALA A 187 -8.77 4.05 22.71
C ALA A 187 -9.86 4.24 21.63
N ALA A 188 -9.58 5.04 20.59
CA ALA A 188 -10.47 5.35 19.48
C ALA A 188 -9.64 5.86 18.28
N GLY A 189 -10.29 6.08 17.13
CA GLY A 189 -9.70 6.74 15.97
C GLY A 189 -8.70 5.88 15.19
N GLY A 190 -8.71 4.56 15.38
CA GLY A 190 -7.77 3.65 14.71
C GLY A 190 -8.17 3.25 13.29
N GLY A 191 -9.42 3.48 12.88
CA GLY A 191 -9.96 2.88 11.66
C GLY A 191 -9.92 3.72 10.40
N PHE A 192 -9.03 4.71 10.33
CA PHE A 192 -8.76 5.47 9.11
C PHE A 192 -7.88 4.68 8.13
N GLN A 193 -7.85 5.11 6.87
CA GLN A 193 -7.09 4.45 5.80
C GLN A 193 -5.58 4.53 6.00
N SER A 194 -4.82 3.71 5.28
CA SER A 194 -3.37 3.87 5.21
C SER A 194 -3.03 5.26 4.66
N THR A 195 -2.12 5.96 5.33
CA THR A 195 -1.57 7.24 4.89
C THR A 195 -0.13 7.00 4.39
N PRO A 196 0.56 8.02 3.88
CA PRO A 196 1.97 7.90 3.61
C PRO A 196 2.84 7.65 4.85
N LEU A 197 2.41 8.04 6.06
CA LEU A 197 3.21 7.93 7.28
C LEU A 197 2.82 6.76 8.20
N ASP A 198 1.68 6.13 7.92
CA ASP A 198 1.08 5.12 8.78
C ASP A 198 0.27 4.13 7.95
N ILE A 199 0.62 2.84 8.05
CA ILE A 199 -0.03 1.78 7.29
C ILE A 199 -1.07 1.06 8.15
N CYS A 200 -2.30 0.96 7.66
CA CYS A 200 -3.33 0.10 8.23
C CYS A 200 -3.22 -1.29 7.59
N LEU A 201 -3.03 -2.33 8.40
CA LEU A 201 -2.73 -3.69 7.93
C LEU A 201 -3.92 -4.63 8.08
N ALA A 202 -4.75 -4.43 9.10
CA ALA A 202 -5.98 -5.20 9.28
C ALA A 202 -6.99 -4.48 10.18
N TRP A 203 -8.26 -4.77 9.94
CA TRP A 203 -9.32 -4.62 10.93
C TRP A 203 -9.49 -5.94 11.69
N VAL A 204 -9.35 -5.88 13.01
CA VAL A 204 -9.40 -7.02 13.92
C VAL A 204 -10.61 -6.86 14.84
N VAL A 205 -11.46 -7.89 14.88
CA VAL A 205 -12.62 -7.93 15.77
C VAL A 205 -12.44 -9.09 16.74
N THR A 206 -12.45 -8.78 18.03
CA THR A 206 -12.40 -9.78 19.10
C THR A 206 -13.80 -10.14 19.57
N ALA A 207 -13.99 -11.37 20.03
CA ALA A 207 -15.21 -11.81 20.68
C ALA A 207 -14.97 -11.97 22.20
N GLY A 208 -15.69 -12.87 22.86
CA GLY A 208 -15.51 -13.14 24.30
C GLY A 208 -14.12 -13.73 24.64
N PRO A 209 -13.76 -13.80 25.93
CA PRO A 209 -12.51 -14.41 26.38
C PRO A 209 -12.29 -15.83 25.81
N GLY A 210 -11.06 -16.16 25.41
CA GLY A 210 -10.74 -17.48 24.84
C GLY A 210 -11.11 -17.65 23.36
N SER A 211 -11.64 -16.61 22.71
CA SER A 211 -11.95 -16.64 21.27
C SER A 211 -10.74 -16.31 20.40
N ILE A 212 -10.76 -16.79 19.15
CA ILE A 212 -9.78 -16.41 18.12
C ILE A 212 -10.24 -15.08 17.48
N PRO A 213 -9.40 -14.03 17.44
CA PRO A 213 -9.74 -12.79 16.75
C PRO A 213 -10.06 -13.00 15.26
N ILE A 214 -11.09 -12.31 14.77
CA ILE A 214 -11.39 -12.27 13.34
C ILE A 214 -10.52 -11.18 12.72
N VAL A 215 -9.68 -11.56 11.76
CA VAL A 215 -8.78 -10.65 11.04
C VAL A 215 -9.29 -10.41 9.63
N ARG A 216 -9.49 -9.14 9.27
CA ARG A 216 -9.79 -8.70 7.91
C ARG A 216 -8.63 -7.84 7.41
N ALA A 217 -7.78 -8.46 6.59
CA ALA A 217 -6.56 -7.82 6.10
C ALA A 217 -6.86 -6.67 5.14
N ILE A 218 -5.98 -5.67 5.13
CA ILE A 218 -6.08 -4.47 4.30
C ILE A 218 -5.09 -4.58 3.13
N TYR A 219 -5.58 -4.31 1.92
CA TYR A 219 -4.80 -4.37 0.69
C TYR A 219 -3.90 -3.14 0.53
N ASN A 220 -2.58 -3.28 0.62
CA ASN A 220 -1.64 -2.15 0.59
C ASN A 220 -0.72 -2.22 -0.62
N ARG A 221 -1.11 -1.51 -1.69
CA ARG A 221 -0.34 -1.37 -2.93
C ARG A 221 -0.18 0.09 -3.33
N ASN A 222 0.78 0.34 -4.22
CA ASN A 222 1.03 1.65 -4.83
C ASN A 222 -0.17 2.16 -5.63
N ARG A 223 -0.98 1.24 -6.16
CA ARG A 223 -2.26 1.48 -6.81
C ARG A 223 -3.24 0.43 -6.31
N LEU A 224 -4.45 0.86 -5.97
CA LEU A 224 -5.55 -0.04 -5.59
C LEU A 224 -6.20 -0.71 -6.81
N SER A 225 -5.42 -0.93 -7.86
CA SER A 225 -5.84 -1.60 -9.08
C SER A 225 -4.98 -2.81 -9.37
N TRP A 226 -5.57 -3.73 -10.13
CA TRP A 226 -4.99 -5.01 -10.48
C TRP A 226 -5.48 -5.41 -11.87
N THR A 227 -4.59 -5.99 -12.67
CA THR A 227 -4.94 -6.52 -14.00
C THR A 227 -4.41 -7.93 -14.15
N GLN A 228 -5.13 -8.77 -14.90
CA GLN A 228 -4.71 -10.12 -15.25
C GLN A 228 -5.32 -10.56 -16.57
N THR A 229 -4.56 -11.30 -17.36
CA THR A 229 -5.07 -12.02 -18.54
C THR A 229 -5.10 -13.51 -18.25
N VAL A 230 -6.20 -14.18 -18.59
CA VAL A 230 -6.40 -15.62 -18.33
C VAL A 230 -6.78 -16.39 -19.59
N ASN A 231 -6.51 -17.70 -19.57
CA ASN A 231 -6.83 -18.66 -20.63
C ASN A 231 -7.35 -19.97 -20.03
N GLY A 232 -8.21 -20.69 -20.76
CA GLY A 232 -8.77 -21.97 -20.33
C GLY A 232 -9.85 -21.82 -19.25
N ASN A 233 -9.76 -22.64 -18.21
CA ASN A 233 -10.73 -22.67 -17.11
C ASN A 233 -10.02 -22.41 -15.78
N GLY A 234 -10.65 -21.69 -14.86
CA GLY A 234 -10.06 -21.43 -13.55
C GLY A 234 -10.82 -20.41 -12.73
N VAL A 235 -10.13 -19.87 -11.72
CA VAL A 235 -10.64 -18.86 -10.80
C VAL A 235 -9.63 -17.73 -10.63
N VAL A 236 -10.11 -16.51 -10.57
CA VAL A 236 -9.38 -15.33 -10.11
C VAL A 236 -10.08 -14.77 -8.87
N TYR A 237 -9.34 -14.07 -8.03
CA TYR A 237 -9.89 -13.45 -6.82
C TYR A 237 -9.74 -11.94 -6.92
N LEU A 238 -10.86 -11.22 -6.88
CA LEU A 238 -10.87 -9.76 -6.86
C LEU A 238 -10.54 -9.28 -5.45
N PRO A 239 -9.41 -8.60 -5.20
CA PRO A 239 -9.06 -8.12 -3.87
C PRO A 239 -10.16 -7.24 -3.28
N LEU A 240 -10.39 -7.37 -1.97
CA LEU A 240 -11.36 -6.59 -1.19
C LEU A 240 -10.77 -6.25 0.19
N ASP A 241 -11.04 -5.07 0.72
CA ASP A 241 -10.68 -4.73 2.08
C ASP A 241 -11.77 -3.90 2.78
N PRO A 242 -11.76 -3.84 4.13
CA PRO A 242 -12.75 -3.09 4.91
C PRO A 242 -12.84 -1.58 4.68
N HIS A 243 -11.87 -0.97 4.01
CA HIS A 243 -11.91 0.45 3.69
C HIS A 243 -12.53 0.74 2.33
N ALA A 244 -12.73 -0.27 1.49
CA ALA A 244 -13.44 -0.11 0.23
C ALA A 244 -14.86 0.45 0.49
N ARG A 245 -15.33 1.28 -0.42
CA ARG A 245 -16.70 1.80 -0.47
C ARG A 245 -17.38 1.41 -1.77
N ALA A 246 -16.59 1.40 -2.82
CA ALA A 246 -16.98 0.89 -4.11
C ALA A 246 -15.83 0.16 -4.79
N ALA A 247 -16.13 -0.48 -5.91
CA ALA A 247 -15.12 -1.02 -6.80
C ALA A 247 -15.62 -1.00 -8.24
N ARG A 248 -14.68 -1.06 -9.18
CA ARG A 248 -14.97 -1.22 -10.61
C ARG A 248 -14.19 -2.38 -11.18
N LEU A 249 -14.81 -3.09 -12.11
CA LEU A 249 -14.20 -4.12 -12.93
C LEU A 249 -14.46 -3.80 -14.40
N VAL A 250 -13.45 -3.97 -15.24
CA VAL A 250 -13.63 -4.13 -16.69
C VAL A 250 -13.10 -5.51 -17.06
N VAL A 251 -13.91 -6.30 -17.76
CA VAL A 251 -13.52 -7.59 -18.30
C VAL A 251 -13.85 -7.65 -19.78
N GLY A 252 -12.95 -8.17 -20.61
CA GLY A 252 -13.25 -8.39 -22.02
C GLY A 252 -12.59 -9.63 -22.58
N ASN A 253 -13.21 -10.23 -23.60
CA ASN A 253 -12.67 -11.30 -24.42
C ASN A 253 -12.51 -10.80 -25.88
N PRO A 254 -11.54 -9.92 -26.16
CA PRO A 254 -11.39 -9.36 -27.50
C PRO A 254 -11.05 -10.43 -28.56
N THR A 255 -10.54 -11.59 -28.13
CA THR A 255 -10.38 -12.77 -28.98
C THR A 255 -11.42 -13.80 -28.57
N PRO A 256 -12.46 -14.06 -29.38
CA PRO A 256 -13.48 -15.01 -29.01
C PRO A 256 -12.94 -16.43 -29.14
N HIS A 257 -13.50 -17.35 -28.34
CA HIS A 257 -13.11 -18.76 -28.43
C HIS A 257 -13.67 -19.37 -29.73
N PRO A 258 -12.87 -20.10 -30.53
CA PRO A 258 -13.27 -20.51 -31.87
C PRO A 258 -14.34 -21.61 -31.91
N THR A 259 -14.51 -22.37 -30.82
CA THR A 259 -15.42 -23.54 -30.77
C THR A 259 -16.24 -23.64 -29.48
N GLY A 260 -16.19 -22.64 -28.62
CA GLY A 260 -16.68 -22.73 -27.24
C GLY A 260 -17.24 -21.40 -26.76
N ILE A 261 -18.10 -21.45 -25.75
CA ILE A 261 -18.68 -20.26 -25.13
C ILE A 261 -17.80 -19.84 -23.98
N THR A 262 -17.24 -18.63 -24.08
CA THR A 262 -16.48 -18.03 -22.98
C THR A 262 -17.45 -17.53 -21.93
N SER A 263 -17.17 -17.81 -20.66
CA SER A 263 -17.97 -17.24 -19.57
C SER A 263 -17.10 -16.80 -18.41
N VAL A 264 -17.54 -15.73 -17.75
CA VAL A 264 -16.96 -15.21 -16.51
C VAL A 264 -18.10 -14.97 -15.53
N ASN A 265 -18.04 -15.66 -14.40
CA ASN A 265 -19.14 -15.75 -13.44
C ASN A 265 -18.59 -15.72 -12.02
N PHE A 266 -19.31 -15.10 -11.10
CA PHE A 266 -18.94 -15.24 -9.69
C PHE A 266 -19.11 -16.69 -9.21
N ALA A 267 -18.29 -17.08 -8.22
CA ALA A 267 -18.57 -18.30 -7.47
C ALA A 267 -19.92 -18.14 -6.71
N PRO A 268 -20.74 -19.20 -6.61
CA PRO A 268 -22.12 -19.09 -6.13
C PRO A 268 -22.25 -18.79 -4.63
N THR A 269 -21.21 -19.05 -3.84
CA THR A 269 -21.28 -18.91 -2.37
C THR A 269 -21.48 -17.46 -1.92
N GLY A 270 -22.51 -17.25 -1.09
CA GLY A 270 -22.80 -15.96 -0.45
C GLY A 270 -23.64 -15.02 -1.29
N TRP A 271 -24.09 -15.42 -2.49
CA TRP A 271 -25.06 -14.65 -3.27
C TRP A 271 -26.48 -14.90 -2.78
N LEU A 272 -27.21 -13.81 -2.54
CA LEU A 272 -28.59 -13.82 -2.04
C LEU A 272 -29.62 -13.85 -3.18
N GLY A 273 -29.17 -13.57 -4.41
CA GLY A 273 -29.99 -13.48 -5.59
C GLY A 273 -29.38 -12.49 -6.59
N GLY A 274 -29.74 -12.68 -7.85
CA GLY A 274 -29.35 -11.80 -8.94
C GLY A 274 -30.35 -11.87 -10.08
N ASN A 275 -30.36 -10.85 -10.91
CA ASN A 275 -31.16 -10.83 -12.12
C ASN A 275 -30.29 -10.58 -13.33
N TYR A 276 -30.87 -10.87 -14.48
CA TYR A 276 -30.26 -10.67 -15.78
C TYR A 276 -31.34 -10.24 -16.77
N CYS A 277 -31.04 -9.20 -17.54
CA CYS A 277 -31.88 -8.68 -18.61
C CYS A 277 -31.07 -8.64 -19.91
N PHE A 278 -31.72 -9.05 -20.99
CA PHE A 278 -31.15 -9.11 -22.33
C PHE A 278 -31.93 -8.21 -23.28
N LEU A 279 -31.19 -7.47 -24.13
CA LEU A 279 -31.72 -6.66 -25.24
C LEU A 279 -30.91 -6.93 -26.51
N ASN A 280 -31.60 -6.94 -27.66
CA ASN A 280 -30.99 -7.04 -28.98
C ASN A 280 -31.65 -6.01 -29.93
N PRO A 281 -30.89 -5.26 -30.75
CA PRO A 281 -31.44 -4.22 -31.63
C PRO A 281 -32.49 -4.71 -32.65
N THR A 282 -32.48 -6.00 -32.96
CA THR A 282 -33.38 -6.62 -33.94
C THR A 282 -34.64 -7.23 -33.32
N VAL A 283 -34.72 -7.28 -31.98
CA VAL A 283 -35.82 -7.91 -31.24
C VAL A 283 -36.59 -6.85 -30.44
N GLY A 284 -37.92 -6.80 -30.62
CA GLY A 284 -38.78 -5.80 -29.97
C GLY A 284 -39.15 -6.10 -28.51
N THR A 285 -38.54 -7.10 -27.88
CA THR A 285 -38.86 -7.55 -26.52
C THR A 285 -37.58 -7.81 -25.73
N SER A 286 -37.54 -7.41 -24.47
CA SER A 286 -36.50 -7.84 -23.52
C SER A 286 -36.92 -9.12 -22.81
N SER A 287 -35.94 -9.96 -22.49
CA SER A 287 -36.13 -11.12 -21.62
C SER A 287 -35.51 -10.81 -20.26
N ASN A 288 -36.27 -11.01 -19.18
CA ASN A 288 -35.80 -10.80 -17.82
C ASN A 288 -35.86 -12.11 -17.04
N TRP A 289 -34.71 -12.54 -16.51
CA TRP A 289 -34.63 -13.65 -15.59
C TRP A 289 -34.60 -13.12 -14.16
N ASP A 290 -35.72 -13.31 -13.46
CA ASP A 290 -35.93 -12.91 -12.06
C ASP A 290 -35.33 -13.98 -11.12
N GLY A 291 -34.01 -14.06 -11.08
CA GLY A 291 -33.24 -14.96 -10.20
C GLY A 291 -33.07 -14.44 -8.77
N TRP A 292 -33.84 -13.42 -8.36
CA TRP A 292 -33.73 -12.76 -7.05
C TRP A 292 -34.04 -13.67 -5.87
N THR A 293 -34.81 -14.74 -6.09
CA THR A 293 -35.19 -15.71 -5.05
C THR A 293 -34.31 -16.96 -5.05
N THR A 294 -33.39 -17.08 -6.01
CA THR A 294 -32.52 -18.24 -6.17
C THR A 294 -31.28 -18.09 -5.31
N ALA A 295 -31.17 -18.88 -4.24
CA ALA A 295 -29.95 -18.96 -3.44
C ALA A 295 -28.76 -19.36 -4.32
N GLY A 296 -27.67 -18.60 -4.25
CA GLY A 296 -26.50 -18.79 -5.12
C GLY A 296 -26.64 -18.21 -6.53
N GLY A 297 -27.78 -17.59 -6.86
CA GLY A 297 -27.94 -16.77 -8.05
C GLY A 297 -27.07 -15.52 -7.94
N ALA A 298 -26.00 -15.47 -8.73
CA ALA A 298 -25.05 -14.38 -8.73
C ALA A 298 -25.32 -13.41 -9.88
N VAL A 299 -24.74 -12.20 -9.79
CA VAL A 299 -24.68 -11.31 -10.95
C VAL A 299 -23.86 -11.97 -12.06
N LEU A 300 -24.35 -11.95 -13.30
CA LEU A 300 -23.55 -12.39 -14.45
C LEU A 300 -22.52 -11.29 -14.75
N ILE A 301 -21.23 -11.65 -14.83
CA ILE A 301 -20.21 -10.70 -15.30
C ILE A 301 -20.28 -10.67 -16.81
N PHE A 302 -20.00 -11.80 -17.47
CA PHE A 302 -20.34 -11.97 -18.88
C PHE A 302 -20.44 -13.44 -19.31
N SER A 303 -21.20 -13.70 -20.36
CA SER A 303 -21.08 -14.91 -21.18
C SER A 303 -21.15 -14.51 -22.63
N SER A 304 -20.35 -15.14 -23.49
CA SER A 304 -20.41 -14.85 -24.92
C SER A 304 -21.70 -15.33 -25.60
N ASN A 305 -22.56 -16.09 -24.92
CA ASN A 305 -23.83 -16.69 -25.37
C ASN A 305 -23.74 -17.60 -26.61
N VAL A 306 -23.03 -17.16 -27.65
CA VAL A 306 -22.72 -17.85 -28.90
C VAL A 306 -21.19 -17.97 -29.06
N VAL A 307 -20.78 -18.95 -29.87
CA VAL A 307 -19.38 -19.12 -30.27
C VAL A 307 -18.97 -18.00 -31.21
N SER A 308 -17.73 -17.51 -31.10
CA SER A 308 -17.17 -16.38 -31.87
C SER A 308 -17.59 -14.98 -31.42
N ASP A 309 -18.38 -14.86 -30.35
CA ASP A 309 -18.79 -13.55 -29.83
C ASP A 309 -17.71 -12.92 -28.96
N THR A 310 -17.40 -11.67 -29.28
CA THR A 310 -16.57 -10.80 -28.45
C THR A 310 -17.47 -10.04 -27.50
N THR A 311 -17.01 -9.90 -26.27
CA THR A 311 -17.74 -9.20 -25.21
C THR A 311 -16.81 -8.24 -24.50
N VAL A 312 -17.41 -7.17 -23.99
CA VAL A 312 -16.82 -6.32 -22.98
C VAL A 312 -17.87 -6.06 -21.91
N SER A 313 -17.46 -6.23 -20.67
CA SER A 313 -18.31 -5.99 -19.52
C SER A 313 -17.67 -5.02 -18.55
N THR A 314 -18.50 -4.11 -18.06
CA THR A 314 -18.16 -3.22 -16.97
C THR A 314 -19.01 -3.58 -15.78
N LEU A 315 -18.39 -3.72 -14.62
CA LEU A 315 -19.08 -4.02 -13.38
C LEU A 315 -18.70 -3.01 -12.31
N THR A 316 -19.69 -2.65 -11.51
CA THR A 316 -19.53 -1.81 -10.33
C THR A 316 -20.05 -2.53 -9.10
N ALA A 317 -19.43 -2.26 -7.97
CA ALA A 317 -19.84 -2.77 -6.67
C ALA A 317 -19.88 -1.65 -5.64
N SER A 318 -20.79 -1.74 -4.69
CA SER A 318 -20.79 -0.95 -3.46
C SER A 318 -20.77 -1.87 -2.24
N PHE A 319 -20.10 -1.43 -1.18
CA PHE A 319 -19.87 -2.24 0.01
C PHE A 319 -20.43 -1.58 1.26
N ASP A 320 -21.20 -2.34 2.03
CA ASP A 320 -21.57 -2.03 3.40
C ASP A 320 -20.92 -3.07 4.31
N HIS A 321 -19.77 -2.71 4.86
CA HIS A 321 -18.97 -3.59 5.70
C HIS A 321 -19.55 -3.78 7.11
N ASN A 322 -20.44 -2.89 7.56
CA ASN A 322 -21.12 -3.06 8.84
C ASN A 322 -22.19 -4.15 8.75
N GLU A 323 -22.95 -4.12 7.66
CA GLU A 323 -23.99 -5.11 7.36
C GLU A 323 -23.45 -6.34 6.61
N LEU A 324 -22.14 -6.42 6.41
CA LEU A 324 -21.46 -7.52 5.69
C LEU A 324 -22.14 -7.83 4.34
N ARG A 325 -22.49 -6.79 3.59
CA ARG A 325 -23.21 -6.91 2.32
C ARG A 325 -22.62 -6.04 1.23
N SER A 326 -22.94 -6.39 -0.01
CA SER A 326 -22.56 -5.63 -1.19
C SER A 326 -23.63 -5.73 -2.27
N LEU A 327 -23.73 -4.67 -3.08
CA LEU A 327 -24.59 -4.59 -4.26
C LEU A 327 -23.70 -4.49 -5.50
N TRP A 328 -24.05 -5.25 -6.52
CA TRP A 328 -23.27 -5.38 -7.74
C TRP A 328 -24.14 -5.10 -8.96
N GLN A 329 -23.56 -4.48 -9.99
CA GLN A 329 -24.18 -4.27 -11.29
C GLN A 329 -23.18 -4.58 -12.40
N SER A 330 -23.62 -5.24 -13.46
CA SER A 330 -22.82 -5.53 -14.66
C SER A 330 -23.56 -5.05 -15.91
N TYR A 331 -22.81 -4.46 -16.83
CA TYR A 331 -23.24 -4.07 -18.17
C TYR A 331 -22.31 -4.73 -19.18
N GLN A 332 -22.86 -5.57 -20.04
CA GLN A 332 -22.14 -6.26 -21.10
C GLN A 332 -22.61 -5.75 -22.45
N ALA A 333 -21.66 -5.48 -23.34
CA ALA A 333 -21.90 -5.38 -24.77
C ALA A 333 -21.23 -6.57 -25.46
N GLU A 334 -21.89 -7.13 -26.46
CA GLU A 334 -21.33 -8.20 -27.28
C GLU A 334 -21.70 -8.11 -28.75
N HIS A 335 -20.92 -8.83 -29.57
CA HIS A 335 -21.02 -8.89 -31.01
C HIS A 335 -20.31 -10.15 -31.55
N THR A 336 -20.87 -10.80 -32.57
CA THR A 336 -20.14 -11.85 -33.30
C THR A 336 -19.00 -11.26 -34.10
N LEU A 337 -17.76 -11.67 -33.81
CA LEU A 337 -16.59 -11.13 -34.50
C LEU A 337 -16.69 -11.27 -36.02
N GLY A 338 -16.68 -10.14 -36.73
CA GLY A 338 -16.71 -10.09 -38.20
C GLY A 338 -18.13 -10.10 -38.79
N ALA A 339 -19.18 -10.06 -37.97
CA ALA A 339 -20.53 -9.87 -38.48
C ALA A 339 -20.71 -8.45 -39.04
N ALA A 340 -21.46 -8.35 -40.13
CA ALA A 340 -21.74 -7.08 -40.82
C ALA A 340 -23.16 -6.53 -40.52
N ASN A 341 -23.86 -7.13 -39.57
CA ASN A 341 -25.21 -6.76 -39.16
C ASN A 341 -25.35 -6.84 -37.63
N ALA A 342 -26.45 -6.31 -37.10
CA ALA A 342 -26.70 -6.21 -35.66
C ALA A 342 -27.46 -7.41 -35.08
N ALA A 343 -27.62 -8.52 -35.82
CA ALA A 343 -28.42 -9.65 -35.35
C ALA A 343 -27.77 -10.34 -34.13
N SER A 344 -26.44 -10.29 -34.03
CA SER A 344 -25.65 -10.78 -32.90
C SER A 344 -25.34 -9.73 -31.86
N ASP A 345 -25.79 -8.49 -32.04
CA ASP A 345 -25.44 -7.42 -31.11
C ASP A 345 -26.35 -7.55 -29.89
N GLU A 346 -25.75 -7.76 -28.72
CA GLU A 346 -26.50 -7.90 -27.48
C GLU A 346 -26.01 -6.92 -26.41
N LEU A 347 -26.97 -6.43 -25.63
CA LEU A 347 -26.74 -5.67 -24.41
C LEU A 347 -27.29 -6.48 -23.24
N LEU A 348 -26.44 -6.81 -22.29
CA LEU A 348 -26.84 -7.50 -21.07
C LEU A 348 -26.70 -6.58 -19.87
N PHE A 349 -27.69 -6.63 -18.98
CA PHE A 349 -27.68 -5.93 -17.70
C PHE A 349 -27.97 -6.90 -16.58
N SER A 350 -27.12 -6.91 -15.56
CA SER A 350 -27.30 -7.79 -14.40
C SER A 350 -27.09 -7.02 -13.11
N MET A 351 -27.81 -7.39 -12.05
CA MET A 351 -27.46 -6.98 -10.69
C MET A 351 -27.58 -8.13 -9.70
N GLY A 352 -26.94 -7.98 -8.55
CA GLY A 352 -27.01 -9.00 -7.51
C GLY A 352 -26.56 -8.50 -6.15
N LEU A 353 -27.00 -9.23 -5.12
CA LEU A 353 -26.63 -8.98 -3.73
C LEU A 353 -25.74 -10.10 -3.22
N LYS A 354 -24.65 -9.73 -2.54
CA LYS A 354 -23.74 -10.68 -1.92
C LYS A 354 -23.56 -10.38 -0.44
N SER A 355 -23.69 -11.40 0.40
CA SER A 355 -23.16 -11.42 1.76
C SER A 355 -21.64 -11.60 1.71
N VAL A 356 -20.92 -10.64 2.31
CA VAL A 356 -19.45 -10.59 2.34
C VAL A 356 -18.95 -11.25 3.62
N GLY A 357 -18.31 -12.40 3.48
CA GLY A 357 -17.82 -13.22 4.58
C GLY A 357 -16.32 -13.05 4.87
N PRO A 358 -15.81 -13.69 5.93
CA PRO A 358 -14.39 -13.68 6.26
C PRO A 358 -13.47 -14.14 5.12
N ALA A 359 -13.88 -15.15 4.35
CA ALA A 359 -13.11 -15.66 3.22
C ALA A 359 -12.94 -14.62 2.09
N ASP A 360 -13.93 -13.74 1.89
CA ASP A 360 -13.85 -12.68 0.89
C ASP A 360 -12.79 -11.62 1.26
N TYR A 361 -12.66 -11.29 2.55
CA TYR A 361 -11.60 -10.40 3.02
C TYR A 361 -10.21 -11.04 3.01
N ALA A 362 -10.15 -12.37 3.23
CA ALA A 362 -8.89 -13.10 3.26
C ALA A 362 -8.34 -13.35 1.85
N ASN A 363 -9.20 -13.77 0.92
CA ASN A 363 -8.79 -14.25 -0.40
C ASN A 363 -9.19 -13.30 -1.53
N GLY A 364 -10.23 -12.48 -1.33
CA GLY A 364 -10.90 -11.73 -2.40
C GLY A 364 -12.20 -12.40 -2.86
N ILE A 365 -12.96 -11.70 -3.70
CA ILE A 365 -14.22 -12.19 -4.28
C ILE A 365 -13.88 -13.12 -5.45
N ALA A 366 -14.28 -14.38 -5.35
CA ALA A 366 -13.96 -15.40 -6.36
C ALA A 366 -14.79 -15.21 -7.65
N VAL A 367 -14.09 -15.22 -8.77
CA VAL A 367 -14.64 -15.16 -10.13
C VAL A 367 -14.10 -16.33 -10.94
N ASN A 368 -15.00 -17.20 -11.35
CA ASN A 368 -14.71 -18.33 -12.23
C ASN A 368 -14.69 -17.87 -13.69
N PHE A 369 -13.82 -18.47 -14.48
CA PHE A 369 -13.80 -18.32 -15.92
C PHE A 369 -13.75 -19.69 -16.61
N SER A 370 -14.36 -19.79 -17.79
CA SER A 370 -14.40 -21.00 -18.61
C SER A 370 -14.16 -20.68 -20.07
N ALA A 371 -13.50 -21.58 -20.79
CA ALA A 371 -13.15 -21.45 -22.20
C ALA A 371 -12.51 -20.09 -22.55
N ALA A 372 -11.77 -19.50 -21.62
CA ALA A 372 -11.18 -18.20 -21.78
C ALA A 372 -10.08 -18.22 -22.86
N VAL A 373 -10.11 -17.25 -23.77
CA VAL A 373 -9.02 -16.95 -24.69
C VAL A 373 -8.68 -15.48 -24.52
N ASN A 374 -7.50 -15.19 -23.96
CA ASN A 374 -7.01 -13.84 -23.69
C ASN A 374 -8.03 -12.95 -22.96
N VAL A 375 -8.80 -13.51 -22.04
CA VAL A 375 -9.77 -12.72 -21.25
C VAL A 375 -8.99 -11.83 -20.31
N ASN A 376 -9.17 -10.51 -20.42
CA ASN A 376 -8.46 -9.53 -19.62
C ASN A 376 -9.37 -8.96 -18.53
N PHE A 377 -8.87 -8.93 -17.30
CA PHE A 377 -9.49 -8.33 -16.12
C PHE A 377 -8.74 -7.06 -15.75
N SER A 378 -9.48 -6.02 -15.39
CA SER A 378 -8.97 -4.78 -14.78
C SER A 378 -9.87 -4.38 -13.61
N TRP A 379 -9.38 -4.60 -12.39
CA TRP A 379 -10.07 -4.37 -11.14
C TRP A 379 -9.50 -3.15 -10.42
N GLU A 380 -10.36 -2.37 -9.76
CA GLU A 380 -9.96 -1.26 -8.90
C GLU A 380 -10.86 -1.14 -7.69
N LEU A 381 -10.25 -1.01 -6.51
CA LEU A 381 -10.91 -0.68 -5.26
C LEU A 381 -10.95 0.84 -5.06
N ILE A 382 -12.12 1.34 -4.66
CA ILE A 382 -12.37 2.75 -4.38
C ILE A 382 -12.67 2.87 -2.89
N ARG A 383 -11.88 3.70 -2.21
CA ARG A 383 -11.84 3.84 -0.75
C ARG A 383 -12.36 5.18 -0.28
#